data_AF-A0A7Z8JXF1-F1
#
_entry.id   AF-A0A7Z8JXF1-F1
#
_cell.length_a   1.000
_cell.length_b   1.000
_cell.length_c   1.000
_cell.angle_alpha   90.00
_cell.angle_beta   90.00
_cell.angle_gamma   90.00
#
_symmetry.space_group_name_H-M   'P 1'
#
loop_
_entity.id
_entity.type
_entity.pdbx_description
1 polymer ?
#
loop_
_entity_poly.entity_id
_entity_poly.type
_entity_poly.pdbx_seq_one_letter_code
_entity_poly.pdbx_strand_id
1 'polypeptide(L)'
;MAASTPPETTTTADRARRTRVAVATVVAIALLVAAGVWFASAQRSRAQDAAALDEALARLEPVATELQQSIGSSQEALTSVEGRLTDPALGTALADALTAAEALDTTAPTEGSPAEQVAAVEKTRDAALDHLQTIQDASAAVFEDSYRFDLQQEVRARDAAVAALDGAADAGRQALAAGTGDADARAALQGALDAAAAVTAATVDTEDIDAIIGATTAADEARTAVEAATAALGG
;
A
#
# COMPACT_ATOMS: atom_id res chain seq x y z
N MET A 1 -80.70 3.72 -86.95
CA MET A 1 -79.22 3.77 -87.02
C MET A 1 -78.73 4.52 -85.80
N ALA A 2 -77.94 3.85 -84.95
CA ALA A 2 -77.44 4.36 -83.68
C ALA A 2 -76.22 5.27 -83.91
N ALA A 3 -76.19 6.43 -83.26
CA ALA A 3 -74.99 7.26 -83.16
C ALA A 3 -74.42 7.11 -81.74
N SER A 4 -73.29 6.40 -81.65
CA SER A 4 -72.47 6.32 -80.44
C SER A 4 -71.75 7.65 -80.21
N THR A 5 -72.03 8.31 -79.09
CA THR A 5 -71.16 9.34 -78.52
C THR A 5 -70.09 8.67 -77.64
N PRO A 6 -68.79 9.03 -77.77
CA PRO A 6 -67.71 8.45 -76.98
C PRO A 6 -67.64 9.07 -75.56
N PRO A 7 -67.03 8.38 -74.58
CA PRO A 7 -66.92 8.87 -73.21
C PRO A 7 -65.76 9.86 -73.02
N GLU A 8 -65.88 10.58 -71.91
CA GLU A 8 -65.13 11.74 -71.40
C GLU A 8 -63.59 11.71 -71.51
N THR A 9 -63.02 12.87 -71.85
CA THR A 9 -61.58 13.16 -71.71
C THR A 9 -61.29 13.81 -70.36
N THR A 10 -61.05 13.00 -69.33
CA THR A 10 -60.55 13.41 -68.01
C THR A 10 -59.32 12.59 -67.62
N THR A 11 -58.12 12.83 -68.20
CA THR A 11 -57.00 11.88 -67.92
C THR A 11 -55.57 12.40 -67.77
N THR A 12 -55.23 13.67 -68.03
CA THR A 12 -53.81 14.13 -67.96
C THR A 12 -53.46 14.99 -66.74
N ALA A 13 -54.25 16.00 -66.39
CA ALA A 13 -53.98 16.87 -65.25
C ALA A 13 -54.06 16.14 -63.89
N ASP A 14 -55.02 15.22 -63.78
CA ASP A 14 -55.23 14.40 -62.60
C ASP A 14 -54.12 13.37 -62.38
N ARG A 15 -53.55 12.85 -63.47
CA ARG A 15 -52.42 11.92 -63.42
C ARG A 15 -51.16 12.63 -62.93
N ALA A 16 -50.88 13.83 -63.44
CA ALA A 16 -49.74 14.64 -62.99
C ALA A 16 -49.85 15.08 -61.51
N ARG A 17 -51.06 15.41 -61.03
CA ARG A 17 -51.30 15.68 -59.59
C ARG A 17 -51.09 14.43 -58.74
N ARG A 18 -51.63 13.28 -59.16
CA ARG A 18 -51.44 12.00 -58.45
C ARG A 18 -49.98 11.57 -58.40
N THR A 19 -49.22 11.76 -59.48
CA THR A 19 -47.79 11.46 -59.50
C THR A 19 -46.99 12.38 -58.58
N ARG A 20 -47.31 13.68 -58.54
CA ARG A 20 -46.66 14.62 -57.60
C ARG A 20 -46.98 14.32 -56.14
N VAL A 21 -48.23 13.96 -55.84
CA VAL A 21 -48.63 13.53 -54.50
C VAL A 21 -47.94 12.22 -54.13
N ALA A 22 -47.87 11.25 -55.04
CA ALA A 22 -47.17 10.00 -54.78
C ALA A 22 -45.67 10.20 -54.50
N VAL A 23 -44.99 11.04 -55.28
CA VAL A 23 -43.58 11.38 -55.05
C VAL A 23 -43.39 12.13 -53.72
N ALA A 24 -44.26 13.09 -53.40
CA ALA A 24 -44.21 13.81 -52.13
C ALA A 24 -44.42 12.88 -50.93
N THR A 25 -45.35 11.91 -51.02
CA THR A 25 -45.58 10.92 -49.98
C THR A 25 -44.39 9.98 -49.82
N VAL A 26 -43.77 9.54 -50.90
CA VAL A 26 -42.56 8.68 -50.85
C VAL A 26 -41.38 9.43 -50.24
N VAL A 27 -41.17 10.70 -50.60
CA VAL A 27 -40.12 11.54 -50.01
C VAL A 27 -40.37 11.80 -48.52
N ALA A 28 -41.62 12.06 -48.12
CA ALA A 28 -41.98 12.25 -46.72
C ALA A 28 -41.75 10.97 -45.89
N ILE A 29 -42.10 9.80 -46.44
CA ILE A 29 -41.83 8.50 -45.80
C ILE A 29 -40.32 8.26 -45.67
N ALA A 30 -39.53 8.56 -46.71
CA ALA A 30 -38.08 8.40 -46.67
C ALA A 30 -37.42 9.30 -45.60
N LEU A 31 -37.88 10.54 -45.45
CA LEU A 31 -37.39 11.45 -44.42
C LEU A 31 -37.77 11.00 -43.00
N LEU A 32 -38.97 10.44 -42.80
CA LEU A 32 -39.38 9.88 -41.51
C LEU A 32 -38.58 8.63 -41.14
N VAL A 33 -38.28 7.76 -42.10
CA VAL A 33 -37.43 6.58 -41.88
C VAL A 33 -35.99 7.01 -41.55
N ALA A 34 -35.43 7.97 -42.28
CA ALA A 34 -34.10 8.50 -42.00
C ALA A 34 -34.01 9.17 -40.62
N ALA A 35 -35.03 9.94 -40.23
CA ALA A 35 -35.12 10.53 -38.90
C ALA A 35 -35.26 9.46 -37.79
N GLY A 36 -36.03 8.39 -38.03
CA GLY A 36 -36.18 7.27 -37.10
C GLY A 36 -34.90 6.46 -36.92
N VAL A 37 -34.16 6.20 -38.02
CA VAL A 37 -32.86 5.51 -37.98
C VAL A 37 -31.82 6.36 -37.26
N TRP A 38 -31.79 7.68 -37.52
CA TRP A 38 -30.90 8.59 -36.83
C TRP A 38 -31.19 8.67 -35.33
N PHE A 39 -32.47 8.79 -34.94
CA PHE A 39 -32.88 8.82 -33.54
C PHE A 39 -32.54 7.51 -32.80
N ALA A 40 -32.80 6.35 -33.41
CA ALA A 40 -32.43 5.06 -32.83
C ALA A 40 -30.91 4.89 -32.72
N SER A 41 -30.13 5.39 -33.71
CA SER A 41 -28.66 5.36 -33.66
C SER A 41 -28.07 6.27 -32.58
N ALA A 42 -28.63 7.47 -32.41
CA ALA A 42 -28.22 8.42 -31.38
C ALA A 42 -28.59 7.95 -29.97
N GLN A 43 -29.70 7.23 -29.83
CA GLN A 43 -30.10 6.64 -28.57
C GLN A 43 -29.22 5.43 -28.20
N ARG A 44 -28.78 4.66 -29.20
CA ARG A 44 -27.85 3.54 -29.02
C ARG A 44 -26.43 4.01 -28.69
N SER A 45 -25.95 5.08 -29.31
CA SER A 45 -24.64 5.66 -28.98
C SER A 45 -24.62 6.20 -27.56
N ARG A 46 -25.65 6.95 -27.14
CA ARG A 46 -25.76 7.43 -25.75
C ARG A 46 -25.80 6.30 -24.72
N ALA A 47 -26.48 5.20 -25.04
CA ALA A 47 -26.51 4.04 -24.16
C ALA A 47 -25.15 3.31 -24.07
N GLN A 48 -24.41 3.26 -25.18
CA GLN A 48 -23.04 2.71 -25.20
C GLN A 48 -22.06 3.60 -24.43
N ASP A 49 -22.16 4.91 -24.60
CA ASP A 49 -21.33 5.89 -23.91
C ASP A 49 -21.57 5.87 -22.38
N ALA A 50 -22.83 5.75 -21.96
CA ALA A 50 -23.18 5.59 -20.56
C ALA A 50 -22.65 4.27 -19.97
N ALA A 51 -22.77 3.17 -20.72
CA ALA A 51 -22.23 1.87 -20.29
C ALA A 51 -20.70 1.88 -20.17
N ALA A 52 -20.00 2.59 -21.05
CA ALA A 52 -18.54 2.73 -20.97
C ALA A 52 -18.10 3.53 -19.74
N LEU A 53 -18.86 4.57 -19.36
CA LEU A 53 -18.61 5.35 -18.15
C LEU A 53 -18.86 4.52 -16.89
N ASP A 54 -19.98 3.80 -16.82
CA ASP A 54 -20.28 2.90 -15.70
C ASP A 54 -19.18 1.83 -15.53
N GLU A 55 -18.71 1.23 -16.62
CA GLU A 55 -17.60 0.26 -16.59
C GLU A 55 -16.27 0.90 -16.13
N ALA A 56 -15.98 2.14 -16.53
CA ALA A 56 -14.79 2.85 -16.06
C ALA A 56 -14.88 3.14 -14.56
N LEU A 57 -16.04 3.60 -14.08
CA LEU A 57 -16.28 3.88 -12.66
C LEU A 57 -16.23 2.60 -11.81
N ALA A 58 -16.82 1.50 -12.28
CA ALA A 58 -16.76 0.20 -11.62
C ALA A 58 -15.32 -0.33 -11.48
N ARG A 59 -14.42 0.04 -12.41
CA ARG A 59 -12.97 -0.28 -12.29
C ARG A 59 -12.23 0.68 -11.35
N LEU A 60 -12.68 1.92 -11.18
CA LEU A 60 -12.07 2.90 -10.27
C LEU A 60 -12.44 2.62 -8.80
N GLU A 61 -13.70 2.26 -8.53
CA GLU A 61 -14.22 2.05 -7.17
C GLU A 61 -13.34 1.13 -6.28
N PRO A 62 -12.92 -0.08 -6.72
CA PRO A 62 -12.07 -0.93 -5.88
C PRO A 62 -10.70 -0.30 -5.61
N VAL A 63 -10.10 0.38 -6.60
CA VAL A 63 -8.79 1.03 -6.46
C VAL A 63 -8.87 2.23 -5.51
N ALA A 64 -9.93 3.04 -5.61
CA ALA A 64 -10.17 4.16 -4.71
C ALA A 64 -10.37 3.69 -3.27
N THR A 65 -11.08 2.57 -3.08
CA THR A 65 -11.27 1.95 -1.77
C THR A 65 -9.94 1.43 -1.20
N GLU A 66 -9.14 0.76 -2.02
CA GLU A 66 -7.81 0.28 -1.64
C GLU A 66 -6.88 1.44 -1.27
N LEU A 67 -6.90 2.54 -2.04
CA LEU A 67 -6.14 3.74 -1.75
C LEU A 67 -6.50 4.35 -0.40
N GLN A 68 -7.79 4.46 -0.09
CA GLN A 68 -8.24 4.96 1.23
C GLN A 68 -7.80 4.06 2.39
N GLN A 69 -7.86 2.73 2.22
CA GLN A 69 -7.37 1.79 3.23
C GLN A 69 -5.85 1.87 3.40
N SER A 70 -5.11 2.01 2.30
CA SER A 70 -3.66 2.18 2.30
C SER A 70 -3.24 3.47 3.01
N ILE A 71 -3.95 4.58 2.76
CA ILE A 71 -3.73 5.85 3.46
C ILE A 71 -3.93 5.68 4.97
N GLY A 72 -5.08 5.13 5.39
CA GLY A 72 -5.39 4.97 6.81
C GLY A 72 -4.39 4.09 7.56
N SER A 73 -4.08 2.91 7.00
CA SER A 73 -3.09 1.99 7.61
C SER A 73 -1.69 2.58 7.67
N SER A 74 -1.28 3.33 6.64
CA SER A 74 0.04 3.97 6.59
C SER A 74 0.15 5.18 7.52
N GLN A 75 -0.94 5.90 7.80
CA GLN A 75 -0.96 6.96 8.83
C GLN A 75 -0.81 6.39 10.24
N GLU A 76 -1.50 5.28 10.54
CA GLU A 76 -1.34 4.56 11.79
C GLU A 76 0.09 4.04 11.95
N ALA A 77 0.64 3.45 10.89
CA ALA A 77 2.03 3.00 10.86
C ALA A 77 3.02 4.15 11.10
N LEU A 78 2.87 5.27 10.39
CA LEU A 78 3.72 6.46 10.55
C LEU A 78 3.70 6.98 11.99
N THR A 79 2.54 6.98 12.65
CA THR A 79 2.42 7.37 14.06
C THR A 79 3.13 6.36 14.98
N SER A 80 3.00 5.05 14.70
CA SER A 80 3.62 4.00 15.52
C SER A 80 5.15 4.01 15.53
N VAL A 81 5.77 4.54 14.47
CA VAL A 81 7.23 4.57 14.29
C VAL A 81 7.83 5.93 14.65
N GLU A 82 7.03 6.86 15.18
CA GLU A 82 7.51 8.18 15.58
C GLU A 82 8.66 8.07 16.60
N GLY A 83 9.78 8.73 16.30
CA GLY A 83 10.99 8.67 17.13
C GLY A 83 11.79 7.36 17.04
N ARG A 84 11.37 6.41 16.20
CA ARG A 84 12.03 5.11 15.95
C ARG A 84 12.62 4.99 14.54
N LEU A 85 12.99 6.11 13.92
CA LEU A 85 13.63 6.13 12.60
C LEU A 85 15.08 6.58 12.73
N THR A 86 15.97 5.91 12.01
CA THR A 86 17.35 6.35 11.86
C THR A 86 17.46 7.46 10.82
N ASP A 87 16.58 7.46 9.80
CA ASP A 87 16.41 8.54 8.84
C ASP A 87 15.02 9.19 8.95
N PRO A 88 14.91 10.36 9.63
CA PRO A 88 13.66 11.10 9.74
C PRO A 88 13.05 11.54 8.39
N ALA A 89 13.86 11.64 7.33
CA ALA A 89 13.36 12.04 6.01
C ALA A 89 12.40 11.00 5.41
N LEU A 90 12.52 9.72 5.79
CA LEU A 90 11.61 8.66 5.35
C LEU A 90 10.19 8.86 5.89
N GLY A 91 10.07 9.28 7.15
CA GLY A 91 8.77 9.64 7.75
C GLY A 91 8.13 10.85 7.06
N THR A 92 8.94 11.85 6.70
CA THR A 92 8.47 13.00 5.90
C THR A 92 8.03 12.57 4.50
N ALA A 93 8.81 11.72 3.81
CA ALA A 93 8.48 11.24 2.48
C ALA A 93 7.15 10.45 2.46
N LEU A 94 6.92 9.60 3.47
CA LEU A 94 5.63 8.91 3.62
C LEU A 94 4.49 9.90 3.90
N ALA A 95 4.69 10.87 4.79
CA ALA A 95 3.68 11.90 5.07
C ALA A 95 3.30 12.71 3.81
N ASP A 96 4.29 13.07 2.99
CA ASP A 96 4.08 13.78 1.73
C ASP A 96 3.33 12.91 0.71
N ALA A 97 3.69 11.62 0.59
CA ALA A 97 3.00 10.67 -0.28
C ALA A 97 1.52 10.49 0.11
N LEU A 98 1.25 10.40 1.41
CA LEU A 98 -0.11 10.30 1.95
C LEU A 98 -0.91 11.57 1.66
N THR A 99 -0.32 12.74 1.90
CA THR A 99 -0.96 14.03 1.61
C THR A 99 -1.29 14.17 0.12
N ALA A 100 -0.39 13.74 -0.77
CA ALA A 100 -0.62 13.76 -2.21
C ALA A 100 -1.75 12.81 -2.62
N ALA A 101 -1.82 11.63 -2.00
CA ALA A 101 -2.88 10.66 -2.25
C ALA A 101 -4.25 11.11 -1.72
N GLU A 102 -4.31 11.76 -0.56
CA GLU A 102 -5.54 12.34 0.01
C GLU A 102 -6.11 13.47 -0.85
N ALA A 103 -5.25 14.18 -1.57
CA ALA A 103 -5.66 15.24 -2.48
C ALA A 103 -6.25 14.72 -3.81
N LEU A 104 -6.16 13.41 -4.08
CA LEU A 104 -6.71 12.81 -5.28
C LEU A 104 -8.25 12.76 -5.21
N ASP A 105 -8.90 13.48 -6.11
CA ASP A 105 -10.35 13.41 -6.28
C ASP A 105 -10.73 12.13 -7.05
N THR A 106 -11.29 11.16 -6.34
CA THR A 106 -11.79 9.90 -6.90
C THR A 106 -13.29 9.95 -7.23
N THR A 107 -13.92 11.13 -7.18
CA THR A 107 -15.34 11.27 -7.52
C THR A 107 -15.58 11.20 -9.04
N ALA A 108 -16.81 10.84 -9.41
CA ALA A 108 -17.17 10.73 -10.83
C ALA A 108 -17.14 12.12 -11.50
N PRO A 109 -16.48 12.26 -12.67
CA PRO A 109 -16.45 13.52 -13.40
C PRO A 109 -17.85 13.88 -13.90
N THR A 110 -18.21 15.16 -13.78
CA THR A 110 -19.53 15.69 -14.17
C THR A 110 -19.50 16.64 -15.36
N GLU A 111 -18.30 16.98 -15.83
CA GLU A 111 -18.05 17.93 -16.92
C GLU A 111 -17.52 17.23 -18.17
N GLY A 112 -17.76 17.83 -19.34
CA GLY A 112 -17.30 17.30 -20.63
C GLY A 112 -18.25 16.27 -21.27
N SER A 113 -17.87 15.83 -22.46
CA SER A 113 -18.53 14.75 -23.19
C SER A 113 -18.33 13.39 -22.49
N PRO A 114 -19.19 12.39 -22.74
CA PRO A 114 -19.04 11.07 -22.13
C PRO A 114 -17.68 10.41 -22.38
N ALA A 115 -17.09 10.59 -23.56
CA ALA A 115 -15.76 10.08 -23.88
C ALA A 115 -14.66 10.77 -23.06
N GLU A 116 -14.79 12.08 -22.83
CA GLU A 116 -13.86 12.84 -21.97
C GLU A 116 -14.01 12.41 -20.50
N GLN A 117 -15.23 12.13 -20.05
CA GLN A 117 -15.49 11.61 -18.70
C GLN A 117 -14.87 10.22 -18.49
N VAL A 118 -15.03 9.30 -19.45
CA VAL A 118 -14.37 7.98 -19.40
C VAL A 118 -12.85 8.12 -19.29
N ALA A 119 -12.25 8.96 -20.14
CA ALA A 119 -10.80 9.20 -20.12
C ALA A 119 -10.34 9.82 -18.79
N ALA A 120 -11.14 10.71 -18.20
CA ALA A 120 -10.85 11.28 -16.89
C ALA A 120 -10.89 10.22 -15.78
N VAL A 121 -11.89 9.33 -15.77
CA VAL A 121 -11.98 8.21 -14.81
C VAL A 121 -10.79 7.28 -14.93
N GLU A 122 -10.39 6.91 -16.15
CA GLU A 122 -9.22 6.06 -16.38
C GLU A 122 -7.92 6.73 -15.90
N LYS A 123 -7.77 8.03 -16.17
CA LYS A 123 -6.63 8.81 -15.66
C LYS A 123 -6.60 8.85 -14.13
N THR A 124 -7.75 9.06 -13.47
CA THR A 124 -7.84 9.04 -12.01
C THR A 124 -7.50 7.67 -11.45
N ARG A 125 -7.95 6.59 -12.10
CA ARG A 125 -7.59 5.22 -11.71
C ARG A 125 -6.08 5.00 -11.80
N ASP A 126 -5.46 5.40 -12.90
CA ASP A 126 -4.02 5.23 -13.09
C ASP A 126 -3.22 6.06 -12.07
N ALA A 127 -3.67 7.27 -11.74
CA ALA A 127 -3.10 8.07 -10.66
C ALA A 127 -3.27 7.42 -9.28
N ALA A 128 -4.44 6.83 -9.00
CA ALA A 128 -4.68 6.12 -7.74
C ALA A 128 -3.76 4.90 -7.58
N LEU A 129 -3.50 4.16 -8.66
CA LEU A 129 -2.53 3.06 -8.67
C LEU A 129 -1.09 3.54 -8.42
N ASP A 130 -0.71 4.67 -9.02
CA ASP A 130 0.60 5.29 -8.81
C ASP A 130 0.79 5.75 -7.35
N HIS A 131 -0.24 6.36 -6.76
CA HIS A 131 -0.24 6.73 -5.34
C HIS A 131 -0.18 5.51 -4.43
N LEU A 132 -0.93 4.44 -4.74
CA LEU A 132 -0.87 3.18 -4.00
C LEU A 132 0.56 2.62 -3.98
N GLN A 133 1.20 2.54 -5.14
CA GLN A 133 2.58 2.06 -5.25
C GLN A 133 3.55 2.95 -4.46
N THR A 134 3.41 4.27 -4.58
CA THR A 134 4.26 5.24 -3.87
C THR A 134 4.12 5.09 -2.35
N ILE A 135 2.89 4.93 -1.84
CA ILE A 135 2.64 4.69 -0.42
C ILE A 135 3.26 3.36 0.01
N GLN A 136 3.10 2.29 -0.78
CA GLN A 136 3.67 0.98 -0.46
C GLN A 136 5.20 1.03 -0.37
N ASP A 137 5.86 1.67 -1.33
CA ASP A 137 7.32 1.81 -1.35
C ASP A 137 7.83 2.66 -0.17
N ALA A 138 7.16 3.78 0.10
CA ALA A 138 7.51 4.65 1.23
C ALA A 138 7.29 3.96 2.58
N SER A 139 6.16 3.25 2.75
CA SER A 139 5.86 2.46 3.95
C SER A 139 6.88 1.35 4.15
N ALA A 140 7.25 0.61 3.10
CA ALA A 140 8.29 -0.41 3.18
C ALA A 140 9.63 0.15 3.63
N ALA A 141 10.04 1.31 3.11
CA ALA A 141 11.27 1.99 3.51
C ALA A 141 11.24 2.40 5.00
N VAL A 142 10.11 2.94 5.46
CA VAL A 142 9.90 3.30 6.88
C VAL A 142 9.94 2.09 7.80
N PHE A 143 9.31 0.97 7.42
CA PHE A 143 9.34 -0.27 8.21
C PHE A 143 10.75 -0.86 8.30
N GLU A 144 11.46 -0.93 7.18
CA GLU A 144 12.84 -1.41 7.15
C GLU A 144 13.76 -0.56 8.03
N ASP A 145 13.63 0.77 7.97
CA ASP A 145 14.43 1.67 8.80
C ASP A 145 14.09 1.56 10.30
N SER A 146 12.80 1.43 10.64
CA SER A 146 12.32 1.20 12.00
C SER A 146 12.84 -0.13 12.56
N TYR A 147 12.88 -1.18 11.75
CA TYR A 147 13.48 -2.46 12.14
C TYR A 147 14.99 -2.33 12.42
N ARG A 148 15.72 -1.61 11.57
CA ARG A 148 17.15 -1.33 11.80
C ARG A 148 17.39 -0.49 13.04
N PHE A 149 16.51 0.46 13.34
CA PHE A 149 16.57 1.21 14.58
C PHE A 149 16.47 0.29 15.80
N ASP A 150 15.48 -0.59 15.83
CA ASP A 150 15.29 -1.55 16.92
C ASP A 150 16.51 -2.48 17.06
N LEU A 151 17.01 -3.01 15.93
CA LEU A 151 18.22 -3.84 15.89
C LEU A 151 19.43 -3.13 16.51
N GLN A 152 19.66 -1.85 16.19
CA GLN A 152 20.75 -1.07 16.77
C GLN A 152 20.60 -0.89 18.29
N GLN A 153 19.36 -0.72 18.78
CA GLN A 153 19.12 -0.59 20.22
C GLN A 153 19.41 -1.90 20.95
N GLU A 154 19.02 -3.04 20.39
CA GLU A 154 19.31 -4.34 20.95
C GLU A 154 20.81 -4.66 20.92
N VAL A 155 21.53 -4.31 19.84
CA VAL A 155 22.99 -4.44 19.80
C VAL A 155 23.66 -3.60 20.90
N ARG A 156 23.21 -2.37 21.13
CA ARG A 156 23.73 -1.53 22.23
C ARG A 156 23.43 -2.12 23.61
N ALA A 157 22.25 -2.68 23.80
CA ALA A 157 21.87 -3.35 25.05
C ALA A 157 22.76 -4.57 25.30
N ARG A 158 23.00 -5.39 24.26
CA ARG A 158 23.93 -6.51 24.29
C ARG A 158 25.35 -6.07 24.66
N ASP A 159 25.89 -5.06 23.98
CA ASP A 159 27.24 -4.59 24.23
C ASP A 159 27.40 -4.06 25.67
N ALA A 160 26.37 -3.39 26.19
CA ALA A 160 26.33 -2.97 27.60
C ALA A 160 26.30 -4.16 28.57
N ALA A 161 25.51 -5.21 28.27
CA ALA A 161 25.45 -6.43 29.09
C ALA A 161 26.79 -7.18 29.09
N VAL A 162 27.46 -7.31 27.94
CA VAL A 162 28.79 -7.91 27.82
C VAL A 162 29.83 -7.09 28.60
N ALA A 163 29.82 -5.76 28.49
CA ALA A 163 30.73 -4.92 29.26
C ALA A 163 30.51 -5.06 30.78
N ALA A 164 29.25 -5.21 31.22
CA ALA A 164 28.93 -5.47 32.63
C ALA A 164 29.40 -6.86 33.08
N LEU A 165 29.25 -7.89 32.23
CA LEU A 165 29.80 -9.23 32.45
C LEU A 165 31.31 -9.20 32.61
N ASP A 166 32.02 -8.50 31.71
CA ASP A 166 33.48 -8.37 31.77
C ASP A 166 33.93 -7.69 33.08
N GLY A 167 33.22 -6.64 33.51
CA GLY A 167 33.47 -5.97 34.79
C GLY A 167 33.26 -6.91 36.00
N ALA A 168 32.20 -7.72 35.99
CA ALA A 168 31.97 -8.72 37.03
C ALA A 168 33.05 -9.81 37.02
N ALA A 169 33.48 -10.27 35.84
CA ALA A 169 34.53 -11.25 35.68
C ALA A 169 35.89 -10.73 36.16
N ASP A 170 36.22 -9.46 35.90
CA ASP A 170 37.40 -8.80 36.45
C ASP A 170 37.37 -8.78 37.99
N ALA A 171 36.23 -8.41 38.58
CA ALA A 171 36.06 -8.40 40.04
C ALA A 171 36.19 -9.81 40.64
N GLY A 172 35.58 -10.83 40.01
CA GLY A 172 35.72 -12.22 40.42
C GLY A 172 37.16 -12.72 40.37
N ARG A 173 37.89 -12.42 39.28
CA ARG A 173 39.32 -12.75 39.18
C ARG A 173 40.17 -12.09 40.26
N GLN A 174 39.87 -10.85 40.63
CA GLN A 174 40.55 -10.17 41.74
C GLN A 174 40.24 -10.85 43.09
N ALA A 175 39.00 -11.29 43.32
CA ALA A 175 38.62 -12.02 44.53
C ALA A 175 39.33 -13.38 44.63
N LEU A 176 39.45 -14.13 43.53
CA LEU A 176 40.24 -15.37 43.50
C LEU A 176 41.71 -15.12 43.84
N ALA A 177 42.30 -14.07 43.29
CA ALA A 177 43.69 -13.71 43.53
C ALA A 177 43.97 -13.32 44.99
N ALA A 178 42.97 -12.76 45.68
CA ALA A 178 43.06 -12.46 47.11
C ALA A 178 43.10 -13.73 48.00
N GLY A 179 42.74 -14.89 47.45
CA GLY A 179 42.89 -16.19 48.12
C GLY A 179 41.90 -16.46 49.26
N THR A 180 40.77 -15.75 49.29
CA THR A 180 39.71 -15.96 50.28
C THR A 180 38.80 -17.15 49.93
N GLY A 181 37.92 -17.54 50.86
CA GLY A 181 36.96 -18.63 50.69
C GLY A 181 37.55 -20.04 50.72
N ASP A 182 36.68 -21.04 50.84
CA ASP A 182 37.06 -22.45 50.79
C ASP A 182 37.32 -22.96 49.36
N ALA A 183 37.71 -24.23 49.24
CA ALA A 183 38.04 -24.82 47.94
C ALA A 183 36.83 -24.92 47.01
N ASP A 184 35.64 -25.15 47.56
CA ASP A 184 34.41 -25.33 46.78
C ASP A 184 33.91 -24.00 46.26
N ALA A 185 33.95 -22.94 47.08
CA ALA A 185 33.62 -21.56 46.66
C ALA A 185 34.56 -21.07 45.56
N ARG A 186 35.87 -21.36 45.67
CA ARG A 186 36.86 -21.03 44.63
C ARG A 186 36.61 -21.80 43.33
N ALA A 187 36.28 -23.08 43.42
CA ALA A 187 35.94 -23.89 42.24
C ALA A 187 34.65 -23.39 41.57
N ALA A 188 33.64 -23.00 42.35
CA ALA A 188 32.39 -22.44 41.84
C ALA A 188 32.63 -21.12 41.07
N LEU A 189 33.44 -20.20 41.62
CA LEU A 189 33.76 -18.96 40.92
C LEU A 189 34.60 -19.22 39.65
N GLN A 190 35.56 -20.14 39.68
CA GLN A 190 36.29 -20.51 38.47
C GLN A 190 35.34 -21.03 37.37
N GLY A 191 34.40 -21.91 37.72
CA GLY A 191 33.40 -22.40 36.78
C GLY A 191 32.50 -21.29 36.21
N ALA A 192 32.10 -20.31 37.04
CA ALA A 192 31.34 -19.15 36.59
C ALA A 192 32.15 -18.25 35.64
N LEU A 193 33.44 -18.04 35.90
CA LEU A 193 34.34 -17.27 35.03
C LEU A 193 34.57 -17.97 33.68
N ASP A 194 34.71 -19.31 33.68
CA ASP A 194 34.85 -20.07 32.44
C ASP A 194 33.57 -20.02 31.60
N ALA A 195 32.40 -20.07 32.24
CA ALA A 195 31.10 -19.89 31.57
C ALA A 195 30.94 -18.47 31.00
N ALA A 196 31.32 -17.44 31.77
CA ALA A 196 31.33 -16.06 31.30
C ALA A 196 32.23 -15.88 30.06
N ALA A 197 33.43 -16.47 30.07
CA ALA A 197 34.34 -16.42 28.92
C ALA A 197 33.73 -17.11 27.68
N ALA A 198 32.98 -18.21 27.86
CA ALA A 198 32.28 -18.87 26.77
C ALA A 198 31.17 -18.00 26.17
N VAL A 199 30.43 -17.26 27.00
CA VAL A 199 29.40 -16.31 26.53
C VAL A 199 30.04 -15.17 25.73
N THR A 200 31.11 -14.55 26.23
CA THR A 200 31.80 -13.46 25.52
C THR A 200 32.43 -13.92 24.20
N ALA A 201 32.89 -15.17 24.12
CA ALA A 201 33.47 -15.75 22.90
C ALA A 201 32.43 -16.21 21.87
N ALA A 202 31.14 -16.28 22.22
CA ALA A 202 30.10 -16.74 21.32
C ALA A 202 29.91 -15.77 20.14
N THR A 203 29.87 -16.33 18.92
CA THR A 203 29.49 -15.55 17.73
C THR A 203 27.99 -15.34 17.72
N VAL A 204 27.56 -14.09 17.56
CA VAL A 204 26.15 -13.70 17.53
C VAL A 204 25.86 -13.10 16.17
N ASP A 205 24.81 -13.58 15.52
CA ASP A 205 24.30 -12.96 14.30
C ASP A 205 23.66 -11.63 14.68
N THR A 206 24.25 -10.52 14.22
CA THR A 206 23.76 -9.17 14.52
C THR A 206 22.63 -8.72 13.60
N GLU A 207 22.26 -9.53 12.61
CA GLU A 207 21.10 -9.28 11.74
C GLU A 207 19.82 -9.95 12.28
N ASP A 208 19.95 -10.86 13.26
CA ASP A 208 18.84 -11.55 13.90
C ASP A 208 18.57 -10.99 15.31
N ILE A 209 17.44 -10.30 15.47
CA ILE A 209 17.04 -9.69 16.73
C ILE A 209 16.86 -10.73 17.85
N ASP A 210 16.37 -11.94 17.55
CA ASP A 210 16.17 -12.98 18.54
C ASP A 210 17.52 -13.55 19.02
N ALA A 211 18.50 -13.64 18.10
CA ALA A 211 19.86 -14.03 18.44
C ALA A 211 20.53 -12.99 19.36
N ILE A 212 20.33 -11.70 19.10
CA ILE A 212 20.85 -10.61 19.95
C ILE A 212 20.21 -10.67 21.34
N ILE A 213 18.88 -10.75 21.44
CA ILE A 213 18.15 -10.82 22.72
C ILE A 213 18.60 -12.05 23.53
N GLY A 214 18.75 -13.21 22.86
CA GLY A 214 19.26 -14.43 23.49
C GLY A 214 20.68 -14.26 24.02
N ALA A 215 21.56 -13.61 23.26
CA ALA A 215 22.93 -13.32 23.70
C ALA A 215 22.99 -12.33 24.86
N THR A 216 22.16 -11.28 24.86
CA THR A 216 22.03 -10.33 25.98
C THR A 216 21.60 -11.06 27.25
N THR A 217 20.59 -11.91 27.15
CA THR A 217 20.10 -12.72 28.29
C THR A 217 21.19 -13.63 28.85
N ALA A 218 21.93 -14.33 27.97
CA ALA A 218 23.03 -15.19 28.38
C ALA A 218 24.15 -14.40 29.09
N ALA A 219 24.45 -13.17 28.64
CA ALA A 219 25.42 -12.30 29.29
C ALA A 219 24.97 -11.88 30.70
N ASP A 220 23.70 -11.52 30.88
CA ASP A 220 23.14 -11.16 32.19
C ASP A 220 23.07 -12.34 33.16
N GLU A 221 22.72 -13.53 32.68
CA GLU A 221 22.72 -14.76 33.48
C GLU A 221 24.15 -15.13 33.93
N ALA A 222 25.13 -15.08 33.02
CA ALA A 222 26.53 -15.33 33.35
C ALA A 222 27.06 -14.29 34.34
N ARG A 223 26.69 -13.01 34.17
CA ARG A 223 27.08 -11.93 35.08
C ARG A 223 26.55 -12.19 36.48
N THR A 224 25.27 -12.53 36.58
CA THR A 224 24.61 -12.85 37.85
C THR A 224 25.29 -14.05 38.53
N ALA A 225 25.67 -15.09 37.78
CA ALA A 225 26.38 -16.25 38.31
C ALA A 225 27.78 -15.88 38.83
N VAL A 226 28.54 -15.05 38.11
CA VAL A 226 29.85 -14.56 38.55
C VAL A 226 29.73 -13.70 39.81
N GLU A 227 28.77 -12.78 39.87
CA GLU A 227 28.53 -11.93 41.04
C GLU A 227 28.15 -12.77 42.28
N ALA A 228 27.27 -13.77 42.11
CA ALA A 228 26.85 -14.66 43.19
C ALA A 228 28.02 -15.51 43.71
N ALA A 229 28.82 -16.11 42.81
CA ALA A 229 29.98 -16.91 43.21
C ALA A 229 31.08 -16.04 43.85
N THR A 230 31.24 -14.79 43.39
CA THR A 230 32.15 -13.81 44.01
C THR A 230 31.71 -13.43 45.41
N ALA A 231 30.42 -13.22 45.64
CA ALA A 231 29.88 -12.93 46.97
C ALA A 231 30.08 -14.12 47.93
N ALA A 232 29.90 -15.35 47.45
CA ALA A 232 30.08 -16.57 48.24
C ALA A 232 31.53 -16.78 48.74
N LEU A 233 32.53 -16.17 48.11
CA LEU A 233 33.92 -16.21 48.59
C LEU A 233 34.18 -15.34 49.82
N GLY A 234 33.29 -14.37 50.09
CA GLY A 234 33.42 -13.42 51.21
C GLY A 234 32.60 -13.80 52.45
N GLY A 235 31.69 -14.76 52.33
CA GLY A 235 30.87 -15.30 53.44
C GLY A 235 31.51 -16.53 54.07
#